data_AF-A0A2S8FZ46-F1
#
_entry.id   AF-A0A2S8FZ46-F1
#
_cell.length_a   1.000
_cell.length_b   1.000
_cell.length_c   1.000
_cell.angle_alpha   90.00
_cell.angle_beta   90.00
_cell.angle_gamma   90.00
#
_symmetry.space_group_name_H-M   'P 1'
#
loop_
_entity.id
_entity.type
_entity.pdbx_description
1 polymer ?
#
loop_
_entity_poly.entity_id
_entity_poly.type
_entity_poly.pdbx_seq_one_letter_code
_entity_poly.pdbx_strand_id
1 'polypeptide(L)'
;MFQYKGYLGQIEIDEEAGLLHGHVINTKDVITFQGESVEETKQAFYDSVDEYLEFCADHGQEPDKPFSGQFMTRISPDLHRAASAQAAAEKMSLNAWVESLVRQGVEATKSKRVGKQPIKRKGSTAKANTRSPKKKLPKPAR
;
A
#
# COMPACT_ATOMS: atom_id res chain seq x y z
N MET A 1 1.36 0.89 -2.87
CA MET A 1 2.49 1.26 -1.99
C MET A 1 3.46 2.06 -2.82
N PHE A 2 3.76 3.27 -2.39
CA PHE A 2 4.70 4.17 -3.04
C PHE A 2 6.04 4.18 -2.31
N GLN A 3 7.11 4.52 -3.02
CA GLN A 3 8.46 4.64 -2.47
C GLN A 3 9.14 5.87 -3.03
N TYR A 4 9.76 6.68 -2.17
CA TYR A 4 10.49 7.89 -2.57
C TYR A 4 11.46 8.29 -1.46
N LYS A 5 12.73 8.57 -1.80
CA LYS A 5 13.80 8.95 -0.86
C LYS A 5 13.91 8.05 0.39
N GLY A 6 13.57 6.77 0.26
CA GLY A 6 13.58 5.81 1.37
C GLY A 6 12.30 5.80 2.22
N TYR A 7 11.35 6.68 1.98
CA TYR A 7 10.02 6.70 2.59
C TYR A 7 9.05 5.77 1.86
N LEU A 8 8.13 5.16 2.61
CA LEU A 8 7.15 4.21 2.13
C LEU A 8 5.73 4.71 2.36
N GLY A 9 4.98 4.98 1.29
CA GLY A 9 3.57 5.38 1.35
C GLY A 9 2.63 4.19 1.24
N GLN A 10 1.74 4.00 2.23
CA GLN A 10 0.57 3.12 2.15
C GLN A 10 -0.63 3.94 1.68
N ILE A 11 -1.49 3.33 0.86
CA ILE A 11 -2.65 3.99 0.24
C ILE A 11 -3.86 3.12 0.48
N GLU A 12 -4.96 3.77 0.82
CA GLU A 12 -6.28 3.19 1.02
C GLU A 12 -7.31 4.04 0.25
N ILE A 13 -8.44 3.44 -0.10
CA ILE A 13 -9.53 4.16 -0.77
C ILE A 13 -10.43 4.70 0.33
N ASP A 14 -10.62 6.01 0.36
CA ASP A 14 -11.62 6.65 1.18
C ASP A 14 -12.93 6.71 0.37
N GLU A 15 -13.84 5.78 0.66
CA GLU A 15 -15.11 5.65 -0.07
C GLU A 15 -16.08 6.80 0.23
N GLU A 16 -15.97 7.45 1.40
CA GLU A 16 -16.82 8.59 1.76
C GLU A 16 -16.36 9.87 1.06
N ALA A 17 -15.04 10.11 1.01
CA ALA A 17 -14.47 11.25 0.33
C ALA A 17 -14.35 11.06 -1.20
N GLY A 18 -14.38 9.81 -1.68
CA GLY A 18 -14.15 9.48 -3.09
C GLY A 18 -12.70 9.69 -3.52
N LEU A 19 -11.75 9.61 -2.58
CA LEU A 19 -10.34 9.91 -2.78
C LEU A 19 -9.44 8.71 -2.45
N LEU A 20 -8.22 8.75 -2.97
CA LEU A 20 -7.14 7.91 -2.48
C LEU A 20 -6.47 8.66 -1.32
N HIS A 21 -6.45 8.05 -0.14
CA HIS A 21 -5.78 8.58 1.04
C HIS A 21 -4.55 7.72 1.34
N GLY A 22 -3.44 8.35 1.70
CA GLY A 22 -2.24 7.62 2.09
C GLY A 22 -1.45 8.28 3.20
N HIS A 23 -0.62 7.46 3.83
CA HIS A 23 0.30 7.90 4.88
C HIS A 23 1.63 7.18 4.76
N VAL A 24 2.67 7.83 5.29
CA VAL A 24 4.03 7.26 5.32
C VAL A 24 4.17 6.34 6.54
N ILE A 25 4.57 5.09 6.32
CA ILE A 25 4.52 4.04 7.36
C ILE A 25 5.86 3.77 8.04
N ASN A 26 6.94 4.42 7.59
CA ASN A 26 8.30 4.16 8.07
C ASN A 26 8.96 5.41 8.67
N THR A 27 8.14 6.27 9.26
CA THR A 27 8.51 7.44 10.07
C THR A 27 7.62 7.45 11.32
N LYS A 28 8.07 8.06 12.42
CA LYS A 28 7.25 8.38 13.59
C LYS A 28 6.35 9.59 13.37
N ASP A 29 6.76 10.49 12.48
CA ASP A 29 6.00 11.68 12.15
C ASP A 29 4.82 11.33 11.24
N VAL A 30 3.68 11.97 11.46
CA VAL A 30 2.48 11.73 10.66
C VAL A 30 2.59 12.53 9.37
N ILE A 31 2.98 11.85 8.29
CA ILE A 31 3.00 12.41 6.93
C ILE A 31 1.85 11.77 6.15
N THR A 32 0.85 12.57 5.79
CA THR A 32 -0.32 12.15 4.99
C THR A 32 -0.33 12.82 3.63
N PHE A 33 -1.01 12.19 2.67
CA PHE A 33 -1.18 12.67 1.31
C PHE A 33 -2.49 12.13 0.74
N GLN A 34 -3.07 12.82 -0.23
CA GLN A 34 -4.31 12.39 -0.87
C GLN A 34 -4.37 12.85 -2.33
N GLY A 35 -5.20 12.20 -3.13
CA GLY A 35 -5.48 12.61 -4.51
C GLY A 35 -6.70 11.91 -5.10
N GLU A 36 -7.25 12.44 -6.17
CA GLU A 36 -8.39 11.88 -6.91
C GLU A 36 -7.95 10.75 -7.85
N SER A 37 -6.68 10.76 -8.27
CA SER A 37 -6.09 9.76 -9.14
C SER A 37 -4.80 9.18 -8.58
N VAL A 38 -4.39 8.01 -9.09
CA VAL A 38 -3.14 7.36 -8.68
C VAL A 38 -1.93 8.25 -8.92
N GLU A 39 -1.89 8.96 -10.06
CA GLU A 39 -0.78 9.85 -10.42
C GLU A 39 -0.73 11.07 -9.50
N GLU A 40 -1.89 11.69 -9.23
CA GLU A 40 -1.98 12.82 -8.30
C GLU A 40 -1.59 12.40 -6.88
N THR A 41 -2.09 11.27 -6.40
CA THR A 41 -1.75 10.75 -5.07
C THR A 41 -0.26 10.44 -4.94
N LYS A 42 0.37 9.99 -6.04
CA LYS A 42 1.81 9.74 -6.08
C LYS A 42 2.62 11.03 -6.05
N GLN A 43 2.18 12.06 -6.77
CA GLN A 43 2.82 13.37 -6.72
C GLN A 43 2.65 13.99 -5.33
N ALA A 44 1.43 13.97 -4.78
CA ALA A 44 1.15 14.42 -3.41
C ALA A 44 2.03 13.70 -2.38
N PHE A 45 2.27 12.39 -2.55
CA PHE A 45 3.23 11.67 -1.70
C PHE A 45 4.66 12.19 -1.81
N TYR A 46 5.13 12.52 -3.03
CA TYR A 46 6.49 13.06 -3.22
C TYR A 46 6.62 14.45 -2.60
N ASP A 47 5.62 15.29 -2.83
CA ASP A 47 5.56 16.66 -2.30
C ASP A 47 5.52 16.64 -0.76
N SER A 48 4.67 15.81 -0.15
CA SER A 48 4.60 15.69 1.33
C SER A 48 5.91 15.18 1.94
N VAL A 49 6.64 14.30 1.25
CA VAL A 49 7.96 13.83 1.72
C VAL A 49 9.02 14.93 1.58
N ASP A 50 9.01 15.67 0.48
CA ASP A 50 9.96 16.77 0.26
C ASP A 50 9.73 17.91 1.25
N GLU A 51 8.47 18.28 1.50
CA GLU A 51 8.09 19.26 2.52
C GLU A 51 8.52 18.82 3.93
N TYR A 52 8.36 17.54 4.27
CA TYR A 52 8.83 17.01 5.54
C TYR A 52 10.36 17.14 5.69
N LEU A 53 11.11 16.80 4.64
CA LEU A 53 12.57 16.88 4.66
C LEU A 53 13.06 18.33 4.74
N GLU A 54 12.41 19.24 4.03
CA GLU A 54 12.68 20.68 4.10
C GLU A 54 12.36 21.23 5.51
N PHE A 55 11.20 20.86 6.07
CA PHE A 55 10.83 21.23 7.43
C PHE A 55 11.88 20.77 8.46
N CYS A 56 12.37 19.54 8.36
CA CYS A 56 13.43 19.03 9.23
C CYS A 56 14.73 19.83 9.06
N ALA A 57 15.12 20.14 7.82
CA ALA A 57 16.32 20.91 7.53
C ALA A 57 16.26 22.34 8.11
N ASP A 58 15.14 23.03 7.94
CA ASP A 58 14.92 24.40 8.42
C ASP A 58 14.94 24.51 9.95
N HIS A 59 14.52 23.45 10.65
CA HIS A 59 14.50 23.40 12.11
C HIS A 59 15.78 22.77 12.70
N GLY A 60 16.77 22.41 11.88
CA GLY A 60 17.99 21.75 12.32
C GLY A 60 17.74 20.37 12.95
N GLN A 61 16.63 19.72 12.60
CA GLN A 61 16.28 18.38 13.06
C GLN A 61 16.79 17.35 12.07
N GLU A 62 17.37 16.25 12.57
CA GLU A 62 17.58 15.09 11.71
C GLU A 62 16.19 14.51 11.36
N PRO A 63 15.83 14.38 10.07
CA PRO A 63 14.60 13.70 9.70
C PRO A 63 14.62 12.27 10.23
N ASP A 64 13.46 11.74 10.60
CA ASP A 64 13.38 10.39 11.17
C ASP A 64 14.01 9.41 10.20
N LYS A 65 15.04 8.68 10.66
CA LYS A 65 15.82 7.79 9.81
C LYS A 65 14.93 6.62 9.42
N PRO A 66 14.51 6.50 8.14
CA PRO A 66 13.79 5.32 7.72
C PRO A 66 14.71 4.10 7.90
N PHE A 67 14.28 3.15 8.73
CA PHE A 67 14.93 1.86 8.98
C PHE A 67 16.30 1.91 9.69
N SER A 68 16.30 2.18 11.00
CA SER A 68 17.50 2.12 11.85
C SER A 68 18.16 0.72 11.98
N GLY A 69 17.53 -0.32 11.43
CA GLY A 69 17.95 -1.72 11.60
C GLY A 69 17.71 -2.27 13.02
N GLN A 70 17.25 -1.44 13.97
CA GLN A 70 16.92 -1.87 15.32
C GLN A 70 15.48 -2.39 15.36
N PHE A 71 15.30 -3.65 15.75
CA PHE A 71 13.97 -4.29 15.84
C PHE A 71 13.69 -4.71 17.29
N MET A 72 13.20 -3.76 18.10
CA MET A 72 12.83 -4.01 19.49
C MET A 72 11.42 -4.60 19.55
N THR A 73 11.28 -5.84 20.01
CA THR A 73 9.98 -6.51 20.17
C THR A 73 9.83 -7.12 21.54
N ARG A 74 8.60 -7.12 22.06
CA ARG A 74 8.22 -7.85 23.27
C ARG A 74 7.56 -9.16 22.86
N ILE A 75 8.12 -10.27 23.30
CA ILE A 75 7.58 -11.61 23.08
C ILE A 75 7.41 -12.32 24.42
N SER A 76 6.54 -13.33 24.47
CA SER A 76 6.33 -14.10 25.70
C SER A 76 7.63 -14.83 26.12
N PRO A 77 7.83 -15.06 27.43
CA PRO A 77 9.00 -15.82 27.91
C PRO A 77 9.12 -17.21 27.27
N ASP A 78 7.99 -17.87 27.02
CA ASP A 78 7.96 -19.21 26.41
C ASP A 78 8.42 -19.17 24.95
N LEU A 79 7.97 -18.17 24.17
CA LEU A 79 8.41 -17.99 22.79
C LEU A 79 9.89 -17.62 22.74
N HIS A 80 10.35 -16.75 23.64
CA HIS A 80 11.77 -16.39 23.73
C HIS A 80 12.64 -17.63 24.04
N ARG A 81 12.18 -18.49 24.95
CA ARG A 81 12.86 -19.76 25.27
C ARG A 81 12.95 -20.67 24.06
N ALA A 82 11.83 -20.90 23.37
CA ALA A 82 11.79 -21.75 22.18
C ALA A 82 12.70 -21.21 21.06
N ALA A 83 12.62 -19.90 20.79
CA ALA A 83 13.46 -19.24 19.79
C ALA A 83 14.96 -19.34 20.13
N SER A 84 15.33 -19.13 21.40
CA SER A 84 16.72 -19.21 21.85
C SER A 84 17.28 -20.62 21.73
N ALA A 85 16.49 -21.64 22.08
CA ALA A 85 16.89 -23.05 21.95
C ALA A 85 17.08 -23.44 20.47
N GLN A 86 16.18 -22.99 19.59
CA GLN A 86 16.28 -23.27 18.16
C GLN A 86 17.50 -22.59 17.53
N ALA A 87 17.74 -21.31 17.84
CA ALA A 87 18.92 -20.59 17.37
C ALA A 87 20.23 -21.29 17.79
N ALA A 88 20.30 -21.77 19.04
CA ALA A 88 21.45 -22.51 19.54
C ALA A 88 21.65 -23.85 18.81
N ALA A 89 20.58 -24.59 18.52
CA ALA A 89 20.65 -25.84 17.76
C ALA A 89 21.19 -25.62 16.34
N GLU A 90 20.88 -24.47 15.74
CA GLU A 90 21.36 -24.05 14.42
C GLU A 90 22.75 -23.38 14.45
N LYS A 91 23.36 -23.26 15.64
CA LYS A 91 24.66 -22.57 15.87
C LYS A 91 24.65 -21.09 15.44
N MET A 92 23.51 -20.43 15.61
CA MET A 92 23.30 -19.02 15.29
C MET A 92 23.03 -18.21 16.58
N SER A 93 23.30 -16.91 16.54
CA SER A 93 22.76 -16.01 17.56
C SER A 93 21.24 -15.89 17.39
N LEU A 94 20.52 -15.59 18.48
CA LEU A 94 19.08 -15.36 18.42
C LEU A 94 18.73 -14.27 17.38
N ASN A 95 19.50 -13.18 17.35
CA ASN A 95 19.29 -12.10 16.39
C ASN A 95 19.48 -12.58 14.93
N ALA A 96 20.51 -13.38 14.65
CA ALA A 96 20.74 -13.91 13.30
C ALA A 96 19.65 -14.89 12.88
N TRP A 97 19.18 -15.73 13.81
CA TRP A 97 18.07 -16.64 13.58
C TRP A 97 16.77 -15.87 13.27
N VAL A 98 16.44 -14.85 14.06
CA VAL A 98 15.29 -13.97 13.83
C VAL A 98 15.41 -13.23 12.49
N GLU A 99 16.59 -12.67 12.18
CA GLU A 99 16.83 -11.99 10.90
C GLU A 99 16.57 -12.93 9.72
N SER A 100 17.01 -14.19 9.81
CA SER A 100 16.78 -15.20 8.78
C SER A 100 15.30 -15.46 8.52
N LEU A 101 14.48 -15.53 9.57
CA LEU A 101 13.03 -15.73 9.47
C LEU A 101 12.34 -14.51 8.90
N VAL A 102 12.74 -13.29 9.32
CA VAL A 102 12.24 -12.04 8.75
C VAL A 102 12.54 -11.97 7.26
N ARG A 103 13.78 -12.30 6.85
CA ARG A 103 14.19 -12.36 5.44
C ARG A 103 13.33 -13.34 4.64
N GLN A 104 13.11 -14.55 5.14
CA GLN A 104 12.24 -15.54 4.51
C GLN A 104 10.80 -15.03 4.35
N GLY A 105 10.25 -14.39 5.39
CA GLY A 105 8.92 -13.79 5.35
C GLY A 105 8.78 -12.70 4.29
N VAL A 106 9.77 -11.81 4.20
CA VAL A 106 9.79 -10.75 3.17
C VAL A 106 9.83 -11.35 1.76
N GLU A 107 10.69 -12.33 1.49
CA GLU A 107 10.79 -12.96 0.17
C GLU A 107 9.52 -13.74 -0.20
N ALA A 108 8.88 -14.41 0.76
CA ALA A 108 7.62 -15.11 0.54
C ALA A 108 6.48 -14.17 0.12
N THR A 109 6.44 -12.93 0.65
CA THR A 109 5.41 -11.94 0.28
C THR A 109 5.61 -11.38 -1.12
N LYS A 110 6.85 -11.20 -1.58
CA LYS A 110 7.16 -10.77 -2.96
C LYS A 110 6.63 -11.79 -3.99
N SER A 111 6.87 -13.08 -3.76
CA SER A 111 6.41 -14.16 -4.64
C SER A 111 4.89 -14.28 -4.75
N LYS A 112 4.12 -13.93 -3.71
CA LYS A 112 2.64 -13.98 -3.74
C LYS A 112 2.01 -12.83 -4.55
N ARG A 113 2.67 -11.66 -4.66
CA ARG A 113 2.11 -10.50 -5.38
C ARG A 113 2.16 -10.65 -6.91
N VAL A 114 3.06 -11.48 -7.44
CA VAL A 114 3.18 -11.73 -8.89
C VAL A 114 2.03 -12.62 -9.44
N GLY A 115 1.27 -13.31 -8.58
CA GLY A 115 0.25 -14.28 -8.97
C GLY A 115 -1.18 -13.76 -9.17
N LYS A 116 -1.50 -12.50 -8.86
CA LYS A 116 -2.84 -11.94 -9.11
C LYS A 116 -2.86 -11.15 -10.43
N GLN A 117 -2.93 -11.86 -11.55
CA GLN A 117 -3.38 -11.23 -12.80
C GLN A 117 -4.83 -10.72 -12.63
N PRO A 118 -5.19 -9.57 -13.21
CA PRO A 118 -6.56 -9.09 -13.18
C PRO A 118 -7.45 -10.08 -13.94
N ILE A 119 -8.54 -10.49 -13.29
CA ILE A 119 -9.62 -11.24 -13.91
C ILE A 119 -10.10 -10.43 -15.12
N LYS A 120 -9.83 -10.90 -16.33
CA LYS A 120 -10.42 -10.36 -17.56
C LYS A 120 -11.93 -10.47 -17.41
N ARG A 121 -12.61 -9.34 -17.13
CA ARG A 121 -14.06 -9.23 -17.29
C ARG A 121 -14.36 -9.52 -18.75
N LYS A 122 -14.81 -10.74 -19.07
CA LYS A 122 -15.41 -11.05 -20.36
C LYS A 122 -16.60 -10.11 -20.52
N GLY A 123 -16.53 -9.23 -21.53
CA GLY A 123 -17.59 -8.33 -21.87
C GLY A 123 -18.89 -9.11 -22.07
N SER A 124 -19.90 -8.80 -21.26
CA SER A 124 -21.27 -9.16 -21.60
C SER A 124 -21.73 -8.18 -22.66
N THR A 125 -21.82 -8.68 -23.88
CA THR A 125 -22.39 -8.01 -25.04
C THR A 125 -23.75 -7.40 -24.71
N ALA A 126 -23.85 -6.08 -24.86
CA ALA A 126 -25.11 -5.37 -24.92
C ALA A 126 -25.94 -5.91 -26.08
N LYS A 127 -27.04 -6.62 -25.78
CA LYS A 127 -28.10 -6.88 -26.77
C LYS A 127 -28.93 -5.60 -26.92
N ALA A 128 -28.56 -4.79 -27.91
CA ALA A 128 -29.45 -3.80 -28.49
C ALA A 128 -30.62 -4.54 -29.16
N ASN A 129 -31.83 -4.43 -28.60
CA ASN A 129 -33.04 -4.93 -29.26
C ASN A 129 -33.62 -3.80 -30.11
N THR A 130 -33.17 -3.72 -31.36
CA THR A 130 -33.81 -2.93 -32.41
C THR A 130 -35.03 -3.67 -32.96
N ARG A 131 -36.23 -3.10 -32.80
CA ARG A 131 -37.36 -3.37 -33.70
C ARG A 131 -37.95 -2.05 -34.20
N SER A 132 -37.61 -1.72 -35.45
CA SER A 132 -38.16 -0.66 -36.30
C SER A 132 -39.55 -1.07 -36.89
N PRO A 133 -40.18 -0.33 -37.83
CA PRO A 133 -40.92 0.93 -37.66
C PRO A 133 -42.36 0.95 -38.28
N LYS A 134 -43.14 1.98 -37.90
CA LYS A 134 -44.22 2.73 -38.62
C LYS A 134 -45.25 2.02 -39.53
N LYS A 135 -46.55 2.26 -39.26
CA LYS A 135 -47.62 2.56 -40.26
C LYS A 135 -48.78 3.27 -39.55
N LYS A 136 -48.91 4.60 -39.70
CA LYS A 136 -49.72 5.38 -40.67
C LYS A 136 -51.04 5.88 -40.04
N LEU A 137 -51.11 7.21 -39.94
CA LEU A 137 -52.23 8.11 -39.65
C LEU A 137 -53.48 7.80 -40.52
N PRO A 138 -54.71 8.25 -40.15
CA PRO A 138 -55.06 9.67 -40.24
C PRO A 138 -55.96 10.26 -39.11
N LYS A 139 -55.90 11.60 -39.04
CA LYS A 139 -56.76 12.59 -38.33
C LYS A 139 -58.19 12.67 -38.96
N PRO A 140 -59.09 13.62 -38.60
CA PRO A 140 -59.43 14.30 -37.33
C PRO A 140 -60.97 14.31 -37.05
N ALA A 141 -61.40 15.07 -36.03
CA ALA A 141 -62.67 15.78 -35.82
C ALA A 141 -63.24 15.45 -34.43
N ARG A 142 -63.68 16.38 -33.59
CA ARG A 142 -64.13 17.77 -33.75
C ARG A 142 -63.95 18.50 -32.42
#